data_AF-A0A7C1YPQ6-F1
#
_entry.id   AF-A0A7C1YPQ6-F1
#
_cell.length_a   1.000
_cell.length_b   1.000
_cell.length_c   1.000
_cell.angle_alpha   90.00
_cell.angle_beta   90.00
_cell.angle_gamma   90.00
#
_symmetry.space_group_name_H-M   'P 1'
#
loop_
_entity.id
_entity.type
_entity.pdbx_description
1 polymer ?
#
loop_
_entity_poly.entity_id
_entity_poly.type
_entity_poly.pdbx_seq_one_letter_code
_entity_poly.pdbx_strand_id
1 'polypeptide(L)'
;MLNDPEPYESSIADVKILEEEIFPINDVFQKVFGSDKEFKLNSIKLAIGSNFNDYVTIGEVDLIHFDVKPTLTGLDCFIKENKESILGFLDCEYVSEEGNVIYLNCSKKNVSENIFSIKLMVLASMQQRGFFLQQEHKYYGLQLYIVIESKKSNDNKLLEFLKELGIDWEVIFFRRKLAIHDWTEIECERNSENLKSYLRAKFETLNYFDVNNIIRLAVKNQLPFKVADKMASLLYKMKNERNTRIQDKKYPDEQYQQDEYSITLKKAEVAAAAKLACAYLGIHIEMNFDRDISMDEILKYEEELTNI
;
A
#
# COMPACT_ATOMS: atom_id res chain seq x y z
N MET A 1 -0.15 -42.34 4.07
CA MET A 1 -0.51 -41.67 2.81
C MET A 1 0.08 -40.28 2.94
N LEU A 2 1.10 -39.94 2.15
CA LEU A 2 1.56 -38.56 2.05
C LEU A 2 0.36 -37.77 1.53
N ASN A 3 -0.02 -36.70 2.21
CA ASN A 3 -1.03 -35.76 1.68
C ASN A 3 -0.56 -35.36 0.27
N ASP A 4 -1.47 -35.38 -0.69
CA ASP A 4 -1.19 -34.79 -2.00
C ASP A 4 -0.68 -33.35 -1.75
N PRO A 5 0.47 -32.97 -2.32
CA PRO A 5 1.01 -31.62 -2.12
C PRO A 5 -0.06 -30.61 -2.52
N GLU A 6 -0.21 -29.56 -1.71
CA GLU A 6 -1.15 -28.50 -2.07
C GLU A 6 -0.73 -27.95 -3.44
N PRO A 7 -1.65 -27.55 -4.33
CA PRO A 7 -1.33 -27.21 -5.71
C PRO A 7 -0.34 -26.05 -5.87
N TYR A 8 0.07 -25.36 -4.79
CA TYR A 8 1.15 -24.37 -4.75
C TYR A 8 2.55 -24.91 -4.50
N GLU A 9 2.69 -26.17 -4.10
CA GLU A 9 3.97 -26.78 -3.76
C GLU A 9 4.68 -27.44 -4.96
N SER A 10 4.20 -27.26 -6.20
CA SER A 10 4.59 -28.12 -7.32
C SER A 10 5.18 -27.43 -8.56
N SER A 11 5.50 -26.13 -8.53
CA SER A 11 6.13 -25.47 -9.69
C SER A 11 7.61 -25.18 -9.47
N ILE A 12 8.46 -25.85 -10.25
CA ILE A 12 9.90 -25.59 -10.32
C ILE A 12 10.15 -24.51 -11.37
N ALA A 13 10.72 -23.39 -10.95
CA ALA A 13 11.19 -22.32 -11.82
C ALA A 13 12.53 -22.72 -12.47
N ASP A 14 12.65 -22.46 -13.77
CA ASP A 14 13.87 -22.76 -14.54
C ASP A 14 15.05 -21.92 -14.01
N VAL A 15 16.17 -22.57 -13.68
CA VAL A 15 17.40 -21.93 -13.20
C VAL A 15 17.92 -20.87 -14.16
N LYS A 16 17.60 -20.97 -15.47
CA LYS A 16 17.94 -19.95 -16.46
C LYS A 16 17.41 -18.56 -16.15
N ILE A 17 16.28 -18.46 -15.43
CA ILE A 17 15.77 -17.16 -14.96
C ILE A 17 16.82 -16.47 -14.08
N LEU A 18 17.51 -17.24 -13.21
CA LEU A 18 18.59 -16.71 -12.39
C LEU A 18 19.80 -16.30 -13.26
N GLU A 19 20.20 -17.17 -14.18
CA GLU A 19 21.36 -16.96 -15.06
C GLU A 19 21.19 -15.76 -16.01
N GLU A 20 20.01 -15.63 -16.62
CA GLU A 20 19.74 -14.68 -17.72
C GLU A 20 19.13 -13.37 -17.25
N GLU A 21 18.37 -13.36 -16.14
CA GLU A 21 17.66 -12.17 -15.68
C GLU A 21 18.17 -11.63 -14.34
N ILE A 22 18.58 -12.48 -13.40
CA ILE A 22 18.94 -12.04 -12.04
C ILE A 22 20.42 -11.69 -11.90
N PHE A 23 21.33 -12.60 -12.27
CA PHE A 23 22.78 -12.35 -12.12
C PHE A 23 23.26 -11.12 -12.90
N PRO A 24 22.79 -10.85 -14.13
CA PRO A 24 23.16 -9.62 -14.83
C PRO A 24 22.81 -8.33 -14.07
N ILE A 25 21.74 -8.34 -13.26
CA ILE A 25 21.40 -7.18 -12.43
C ILE A 25 22.44 -6.97 -11.33
N ASN A 26 22.98 -8.03 -10.74
CA ASN A 26 24.04 -7.93 -9.74
C ASN A 26 25.34 -7.40 -10.36
N ASP A 27 25.66 -7.79 -11.59
CA ASP A 27 26.82 -7.29 -12.33
C ASP A 27 26.70 -5.78 -12.61
N VAL A 28 25.54 -5.35 -13.11
CA VAL A 28 25.23 -3.93 -13.32
C VAL A 28 25.25 -3.15 -12.01
N PHE A 29 24.72 -3.73 -10.92
CA PHE A 29 24.73 -3.13 -9.60
C PHE A 29 26.16 -2.90 -9.09
N GLN A 30 27.03 -3.90 -9.20
CA GLN A 30 28.44 -3.80 -8.81
C GLN A 30 29.19 -2.76 -9.65
N LYS A 31 28.90 -2.71 -10.97
CA LYS A 31 29.49 -1.72 -11.88
C LYS A 31 29.17 -0.28 -11.46
N VAL A 32 27.93 0.01 -11.06
CA VAL A 32 27.49 1.38 -10.71
C VAL A 32 27.79 1.77 -9.27
N PHE A 33 27.64 0.83 -8.32
CA PHE A 33 27.68 1.15 -6.89
C PHE A 33 29.00 0.77 -6.20
N GLY A 34 29.86 -0.02 -6.86
CA GLY A 34 31.14 -0.50 -6.37
C GLY A 34 31.21 -2.02 -6.31
N SER A 35 32.35 -2.61 -6.68
CA SER A 35 32.56 -4.07 -6.71
C SER A 35 32.51 -4.74 -5.33
N ASP A 36 32.70 -3.98 -4.26
CA ASP A 36 32.54 -4.42 -2.88
C ASP A 36 31.07 -4.54 -2.45
N LYS A 37 30.13 -4.00 -3.24
CA LYS A 37 28.71 -4.03 -2.94
C LYS A 37 28.00 -5.10 -3.74
N GLU A 38 27.33 -5.98 -3.01
CA GLU A 38 26.63 -7.11 -3.59
C GLU A 38 25.27 -7.28 -2.91
N PHE A 39 24.30 -7.83 -3.63
CA PHE A 39 23.02 -8.22 -3.05
C PHE A 39 23.21 -9.39 -2.08
N LYS A 40 22.67 -9.23 -0.87
CA LYS A 40 22.54 -10.32 0.09
C LYS A 40 21.41 -11.24 -0.36
N LEU A 41 21.68 -12.54 -0.37
CA LEU A 41 20.67 -13.57 -0.56
C LEU A 41 19.85 -13.69 0.73
N ASN A 42 18.57 -13.33 0.68
CA ASN A 42 17.69 -13.41 1.85
C ASN A 42 16.92 -14.73 1.87
N SER A 43 16.43 -15.17 0.71
CA SER A 43 15.68 -16.42 0.60
C SER A 43 15.78 -16.99 -0.82
N ILE A 44 16.03 -18.30 -0.90
CA ILE A 44 15.92 -19.13 -2.09
C ILE A 44 15.76 -20.59 -1.66
N LYS A 45 15.11 -21.40 -2.49
CA LYS A 45 15.03 -22.86 -2.33
C LYS A 45 15.37 -23.51 -3.67
N LEU A 46 16.51 -24.20 -3.76
CA LEU A 46 16.93 -24.92 -4.96
C LEU A 46 16.43 -26.36 -4.95
N ALA A 47 16.00 -26.88 -6.09
CA ALA A 47 15.71 -28.29 -6.29
C ALA A 47 16.96 -28.97 -6.88
N ILE A 48 17.54 -29.91 -6.14
CA ILE A 48 18.75 -30.65 -6.54
C ILE A 48 18.41 -32.13 -6.67
N GLY A 49 18.63 -32.70 -7.84
CA GLY A 49 18.29 -34.08 -8.11
C GLY A 49 18.56 -34.48 -9.55
N SER A 50 18.25 -35.74 -9.86
CA SER A 50 18.42 -36.28 -11.21
C SER A 50 17.18 -36.09 -12.10
N ASN A 51 16.00 -35.94 -11.49
CA ASN A 51 14.74 -35.78 -12.20
C ASN A 51 13.66 -35.12 -11.32
N PHE A 52 12.59 -34.61 -11.95
CA PHE A 52 11.51 -33.86 -11.28
C PHE A 52 10.66 -34.67 -10.28
N ASN A 53 10.79 -35.99 -10.25
CA ASN A 53 10.07 -36.86 -9.31
C ASN A 53 10.93 -37.30 -8.12
N ASP A 54 12.24 -36.99 -8.13
CA ASP A 54 13.20 -37.41 -7.12
C ASP A 54 14.30 -36.34 -6.97
N TYR A 55 14.01 -35.35 -6.12
CA TYR A 55 14.92 -34.26 -5.79
C TYR A 55 14.87 -33.92 -4.30
N VAL A 56 15.96 -33.36 -3.80
CA VAL A 56 16.05 -32.74 -2.48
C VAL A 56 16.08 -31.23 -2.62
N THR A 57 15.70 -30.52 -1.55
CA THR A 57 15.73 -29.06 -1.53
C THR A 57 16.90 -28.54 -0.72
N ILE A 58 17.57 -27.51 -1.23
CA ILE A 58 18.60 -26.76 -0.51
C ILE A 58 18.13 -25.31 -0.36
N GLY A 59 17.97 -24.85 0.87
CA GLY A 59 17.60 -23.46 1.19
C GLY A 59 18.80 -22.56 1.45
N GLU A 60 18.55 -21.28 1.81
CA GLU A 60 19.65 -20.36 2.12
C GLU A 60 20.47 -20.79 3.34
N VAL A 61 19.83 -21.38 4.35
CA VAL A 61 20.51 -21.90 5.54
C VAL A 61 21.45 -23.03 5.16
N ASP A 62 21.01 -23.95 4.31
CA ASP A 62 21.82 -25.09 3.85
C ASP A 62 23.02 -24.62 3.03
N LEU A 63 22.83 -23.66 2.13
CA LEU A 63 23.92 -23.05 1.36
C LEU A 63 25.01 -22.48 2.29
N ILE A 64 24.63 -21.79 3.37
CA ILE A 64 25.59 -21.30 4.36
C ILE A 64 26.33 -22.44 5.07
N HIS A 65 25.67 -23.56 5.36
CA HIS A 65 26.32 -24.74 5.94
C HIS A 65 27.30 -25.41 4.97
N PHE A 66 27.11 -25.25 3.66
CA PHE A 66 28.05 -25.67 2.61
C PHE A 66 29.12 -24.61 2.28
N ASP A 67 29.37 -23.66 3.18
CA ASP A 67 30.34 -22.57 3.01
C ASP A 67 30.06 -21.66 1.79
N VAL A 68 28.83 -21.66 1.28
CA VAL A 68 28.41 -20.73 0.23
C VAL A 68 28.14 -19.37 0.85
N LYS A 69 28.80 -18.34 0.33
CA LYS A 69 28.58 -16.96 0.76
C LYS A 69 27.11 -16.58 0.50
N PRO A 70 26.38 -15.99 1.47
CA PRO A 70 24.95 -15.70 1.35
C PRO A 70 24.69 -14.43 0.51
N THR A 71 25.13 -14.46 -0.75
CA THR A 71 25.06 -13.36 -1.71
C THR A 71 24.78 -13.88 -3.11
N LEU A 72 24.39 -13.00 -4.04
CA LEU A 72 24.05 -13.41 -5.41
C LEU A 72 25.24 -14.02 -6.17
N THR A 73 26.46 -13.50 -6.01
CA THR A 73 27.67 -14.10 -6.59
C THR A 73 27.98 -15.45 -5.94
N GLY A 74 27.75 -15.60 -4.63
CA GLY A 74 27.91 -16.89 -3.95
C GLY A 74 26.97 -17.96 -4.53
N LEU A 75 25.70 -17.58 -4.75
CA LEU A 75 24.72 -18.42 -5.42
C LEU A 75 25.09 -18.74 -6.87
N ASP A 76 25.54 -17.75 -7.64
CA ASP A 76 25.99 -17.93 -9.03
C ASP A 76 27.17 -18.92 -9.12
N CYS A 77 28.18 -18.78 -8.27
CA CYS A 77 29.28 -19.73 -8.18
C CYS A 77 28.79 -21.15 -7.87
N PHE A 78 27.92 -21.29 -6.85
CA PHE A 78 27.35 -22.58 -6.49
C PHE A 78 26.58 -23.23 -7.64
N ILE A 79 25.76 -22.47 -8.37
CA ILE A 79 24.99 -22.97 -9.50
C ILE A 79 25.91 -23.40 -10.65
N LYS A 80 26.94 -22.61 -10.97
CA LYS A 80 27.92 -22.94 -12.01
C LYS A 80 28.68 -24.22 -11.71
N GLU A 81 29.08 -24.42 -10.44
CA GLU A 81 29.78 -25.63 -10.00
C GLU A 81 28.90 -26.88 -10.01
N ASN A 82 27.57 -26.71 -9.84
CA ASN A 82 26.62 -27.81 -9.68
C ASN A 82 25.55 -27.88 -10.78
N LYS A 83 25.80 -27.28 -11.96
CA LYS A 83 24.80 -27.04 -13.01
C LYS A 83 24.02 -28.28 -13.44
N GLU A 84 24.68 -29.43 -13.49
CA GLU A 84 24.08 -30.70 -13.93
C GLU A 84 23.06 -31.28 -12.94
N SER A 85 23.18 -30.92 -11.66
CA SER A 85 22.37 -31.47 -10.57
C SER A 85 21.20 -30.56 -10.18
N ILE A 86 21.19 -29.31 -10.64
CA ILE A 86 20.18 -28.32 -10.27
C ILE A 86 19.05 -28.37 -11.29
N LEU A 87 17.87 -28.79 -10.83
CA LEU A 87 16.67 -28.88 -11.65
C LEU A 87 15.99 -27.50 -11.79
N GLY A 88 16.18 -26.63 -10.81
CA GLY A 88 15.59 -25.29 -10.77
C GLY A 88 15.46 -24.76 -9.36
N PHE A 89 14.59 -23.79 -9.16
CA PHE A 89 14.28 -23.22 -7.85
C PHE A 89 12.77 -23.19 -7.58
N LEU A 90 12.42 -23.23 -6.30
CA LEU A 90 11.06 -23.45 -5.81
C LEU A 90 10.57 -22.22 -5.05
N ASP A 91 9.30 -22.24 -4.68
CA ASP A 91 8.73 -21.28 -3.76
C ASP A 91 9.36 -21.38 -2.37
N CYS A 92 9.57 -20.21 -1.77
CA CYS A 92 10.15 -20.05 -0.44
C CYS A 92 9.11 -19.64 0.59
N GLU A 93 8.20 -18.73 0.20
CA GLU A 93 7.27 -18.07 1.10
C GLU A 93 5.96 -17.76 0.37
N TYR A 94 4.83 -18.02 1.04
CA TYR A 94 3.51 -17.59 0.61
C TYR A 94 3.03 -16.42 1.48
N VAL A 95 2.84 -15.26 0.86
CA VAL A 95 2.30 -14.05 1.49
C VAL A 95 0.79 -14.03 1.25
N SER A 96 0.04 -14.53 2.23
CA SER A 96 -1.40 -14.78 2.11
C SER A 96 -2.23 -13.52 1.88
N GLU A 97 -1.80 -12.39 2.44
CA GLU A 97 -2.48 -11.10 2.38
C GLU A 97 -2.51 -10.54 0.95
N GLU A 98 -1.44 -10.77 0.20
CA GLU A 98 -1.25 -10.28 -1.17
C GLU A 98 -1.46 -11.38 -2.22
N GLY A 99 -1.67 -12.63 -1.77
CA GLY A 99 -1.68 -13.81 -2.63
C GLY A 99 -0.39 -13.95 -3.43
N ASN A 100 0.77 -13.58 -2.87
CA ASN A 100 2.05 -13.64 -3.56
C ASN A 100 2.82 -14.89 -3.13
N VAL A 101 3.34 -15.64 -4.11
CA VAL A 101 4.26 -16.75 -3.87
C VAL A 101 5.66 -16.28 -4.26
N ILE A 102 6.57 -16.20 -3.29
CA ILE A 102 7.93 -15.69 -3.47
C ILE A 102 8.87 -16.87 -3.73
N TYR A 103 9.70 -16.76 -4.77
CA TYR A 103 10.70 -17.76 -5.19
C TYR A 103 12.14 -17.32 -4.92
N LEU A 104 12.38 -16.02 -4.96
CA LEU A 104 13.69 -15.43 -4.66
C LEU A 104 13.49 -14.09 -3.98
N ASN A 105 14.29 -13.83 -2.95
CA ASN A 105 14.39 -12.52 -2.33
C ASN A 105 15.86 -12.17 -2.06
N CYS A 106 16.32 -11.08 -2.67
CA CYS A 106 17.65 -10.52 -2.47
C CYS A 106 17.54 -9.05 -2.13
N SER A 107 18.46 -8.54 -1.32
CA SER A 107 18.45 -7.11 -0.99
C SER A 107 19.82 -6.55 -0.65
N LYS A 108 19.98 -5.25 -0.91
CA LYS A 108 21.08 -4.45 -0.39
C LYS A 108 20.52 -3.20 0.26
N LYS A 109 20.86 -2.99 1.53
CA LYS A 109 20.59 -1.75 2.27
C LYS A 109 21.82 -0.85 2.26
N ASN A 110 21.63 0.44 2.51
CA ASN A 110 22.66 1.47 2.55
C ASN A 110 23.48 1.50 1.24
N VAL A 111 22.79 1.56 0.10
CA VAL A 111 23.42 1.49 -1.23
C VAL A 111 24.23 2.76 -1.52
N SER A 112 23.63 3.93 -1.29
CA SER A 112 24.27 5.25 -1.42
C SER A 112 23.62 6.26 -0.47
N GLU A 113 24.10 7.50 -0.45
CA GLU A 113 23.53 8.56 0.39
C GLU A 113 22.03 8.80 0.14
N ASN A 114 21.63 8.73 -1.13
CA ASN A 114 20.25 8.96 -1.57
C ASN A 114 19.49 7.64 -1.76
N ILE A 115 20.14 6.51 -2.05
CA ILE A 115 19.49 5.21 -2.26
C ILE A 115 19.61 4.38 -0.98
N PHE A 116 18.50 4.26 -0.25
CA PHE A 116 18.44 3.53 1.00
C PHE A 116 18.51 2.03 0.79
N SER A 117 17.74 1.48 -0.14
CA SER A 117 17.80 0.05 -0.44
C SER A 117 17.39 -0.28 -1.87
N ILE A 118 17.91 -1.39 -2.37
CA ILE A 118 17.44 -2.05 -3.59
C ILE A 118 17.12 -3.50 -3.21
N LYS A 119 15.94 -3.98 -3.62
CA LYS A 119 15.49 -5.36 -3.46
C LYS A 119 15.21 -5.97 -4.82
N LEU A 120 15.57 -7.23 -4.99
CA LEU A 120 15.24 -8.06 -6.14
C LEU A 120 14.35 -9.19 -5.65
N MET A 121 13.20 -9.37 -6.28
CA MET A 121 12.24 -10.38 -5.91
C MET A 121 11.74 -11.11 -7.16
N VAL A 122 11.73 -12.44 -7.13
CA VAL A 122 10.98 -13.25 -8.10
C VAL A 122 9.75 -13.76 -7.39
N LEU A 123 8.57 -13.39 -7.90
CA LEU A 123 7.30 -13.85 -7.33
C LEU A 123 6.26 -14.13 -8.41
N ALA A 124 5.29 -14.96 -8.05
CA ALA A 124 4.04 -15.10 -8.78
C ALA A 124 2.93 -14.43 -7.94
N SER A 125 2.18 -13.49 -8.54
CA SER A 125 1.06 -12.84 -7.87
C SER A 125 -0.27 -13.46 -8.29
N MET A 126 -0.97 -14.07 -7.33
CA MET A 126 -2.28 -14.69 -7.53
C MET A 126 -3.39 -13.63 -7.66
N GLN A 127 -3.20 -12.43 -7.06
CA GLN A 127 -4.21 -11.37 -7.05
C GLN A 127 -4.21 -10.47 -8.30
N GLN A 128 -3.05 -10.23 -8.94
CA GLN A 128 -2.87 -9.18 -9.96
C GLN A 128 -3.68 -9.31 -11.27
N ARG A 129 -4.57 -10.29 -11.42
CA ARG A 129 -5.39 -10.45 -12.63
C ARG A 129 -6.88 -10.77 -12.41
N GLY A 130 -7.41 -10.59 -11.19
CA GLY A 130 -8.86 -10.75 -10.93
C GLY A 130 -9.36 -12.20 -10.95
N PHE A 131 -8.46 -13.17 -10.74
CA PHE A 131 -8.79 -14.61 -10.75
C PHE A 131 -9.16 -15.21 -9.38
N PHE A 132 -9.29 -14.38 -8.33
CA PHE A 132 -9.62 -14.81 -6.96
C PHE A 132 -10.94 -15.60 -6.84
N LEU A 133 -11.78 -15.59 -7.89
CA LEU A 133 -13.07 -16.28 -7.93
C LEU A 133 -13.06 -17.63 -8.70
N GLN A 134 -11.91 -18.08 -9.25
CA GLN A 134 -11.86 -19.34 -10.01
C GLN A 134 -11.45 -20.52 -9.11
N GLN A 135 -12.21 -21.62 -9.17
CA GLN A 135 -12.00 -22.84 -8.38
C GLN A 135 -10.67 -23.56 -8.69
N GLU A 136 -10.05 -23.30 -9.84
CA GLU A 136 -8.74 -23.83 -10.22
C GLU A 136 -7.77 -22.67 -10.44
N HIS A 137 -6.83 -22.47 -9.52
CA HIS A 137 -5.77 -21.48 -9.69
C HIS A 137 -4.74 -22.01 -10.72
N LYS A 138 -4.59 -21.33 -11.86
CA LYS A 138 -3.44 -21.55 -12.75
C LYS A 138 -2.34 -20.56 -12.38
N TYR A 139 -1.12 -21.03 -12.12
CA TYR A 139 0.04 -20.15 -11.92
C TYR A 139 0.22 -19.27 -13.14
N TYR A 140 0.01 -17.96 -12.98
CA TYR A 140 0.30 -16.99 -14.01
C TYR A 140 1.68 -16.40 -13.76
N GLY A 141 2.64 -16.79 -14.60
CA GLY A 141 3.95 -16.17 -14.88
C GLY A 141 4.78 -15.67 -13.69
N LEU A 142 5.97 -16.23 -13.52
CA LEU A 142 6.99 -15.64 -12.64
C LEU A 142 7.36 -14.25 -13.13
N GLN A 143 7.46 -13.31 -12.21
CA GLN A 143 7.82 -11.93 -12.49
C GLN A 143 8.99 -11.50 -11.63
N LEU A 144 9.93 -10.80 -12.26
CA LEU A 144 11.04 -10.14 -11.60
C LEU A 144 10.69 -8.71 -11.21
N TYR A 145 10.78 -8.43 -9.93
CA TYR A 145 10.58 -7.11 -9.35
C TYR A 145 11.90 -6.52 -8.86
N ILE A 146 12.19 -5.29 -9.28
CA ILE A 146 13.29 -4.47 -8.76
C ILE A 146 12.66 -3.33 -7.95
N VAL A 147 12.75 -3.39 -6.63
CA VAL A 147 12.20 -2.37 -5.73
C VAL A 147 13.31 -1.47 -5.23
N ILE A 148 13.27 -0.20 -5.60
CA ILE A 148 14.28 0.80 -5.24
C ILE A 148 13.68 1.81 -4.25
N GLU A 149 14.29 1.93 -3.08
CA GLU A 149 13.95 2.93 -2.08
C GLU A 149 14.99 4.06 -2.11
N SER A 150 14.60 5.23 -2.63
CA SER A 150 15.46 6.40 -2.76
C SER A 150 14.82 7.65 -2.15
N LYS A 151 15.64 8.53 -1.56
CA LYS A 151 15.28 9.88 -1.11
C LYS A 151 15.04 10.84 -2.28
N LYS A 152 15.76 10.65 -3.38
CA LYS A 152 15.70 11.50 -4.58
C LYS A 152 15.40 10.65 -5.81
N SER A 153 14.39 11.03 -6.57
CA SER A 153 13.99 10.32 -7.81
C SER A 153 14.97 10.55 -8.96
N ASN A 154 15.75 11.63 -8.92
CA ASN A 154 16.71 12.03 -9.96
C ASN A 154 18.17 11.89 -9.50
N ASP A 155 18.46 10.91 -8.64
CA ASP A 155 19.84 10.64 -8.23
C ASP A 155 20.67 10.12 -9.43
N ASN A 156 21.87 10.67 -9.64
CA ASN A 156 22.69 10.31 -10.81
C ASN A 156 23.04 8.81 -10.86
N LYS A 157 23.33 8.19 -9.70
CA LYS A 157 23.65 6.76 -9.66
C LYS A 157 22.42 5.89 -9.89
N LEU A 158 21.25 6.36 -9.46
CA LEU A 158 19.98 5.70 -9.79
C LEU A 158 19.74 5.72 -11.31
N LEU A 159 19.89 6.89 -11.94
CA LEU A 159 19.71 7.03 -13.39
C LEU A 159 20.73 6.20 -14.18
N GLU A 160 21.99 6.17 -13.73
CA GLU A 160 23.03 5.34 -14.32
C GLU A 160 22.70 3.83 -14.19
N PHE A 161 22.27 3.38 -13.01
CA PHE A 161 21.84 2.00 -12.79
C PHE A 161 20.69 1.58 -13.73
N LEU A 162 19.67 2.42 -13.86
CA LEU A 162 18.52 2.15 -14.73
C LEU A 162 18.93 2.11 -16.21
N LYS A 163 19.81 3.03 -16.62
CA LYS A 163 20.34 3.09 -17.98
C LYS A 163 21.14 1.83 -18.33
N GLU A 164 21.98 1.36 -17.42
CA GLU A 164 22.76 0.13 -17.61
C GLU A 164 21.88 -1.12 -17.65
N LEU A 165 20.72 -1.11 -16.98
CA LEU A 165 19.69 -2.14 -17.12
C LEU A 165 18.86 -2.03 -18.41
N GLY A 166 19.08 -1.00 -19.24
CA GLY A 166 18.27 -0.74 -20.43
C GLY A 166 16.83 -0.31 -20.11
N ILE A 167 16.57 0.14 -18.87
CA ILE A 167 15.26 0.60 -18.43
C ILE A 167 15.15 2.10 -18.71
N ASP A 168 14.18 2.49 -19.53
CA ASP A 168 13.88 3.89 -19.75
C ASP A 168 13.28 4.50 -18.48
N TRP A 169 13.94 5.54 -17.97
CA TRP A 169 13.54 6.23 -16.74
C TRP A 169 12.15 6.85 -16.86
N GLU A 170 11.71 7.21 -18.09
CA GLU A 170 10.39 7.80 -18.35
C GLU A 170 9.25 6.79 -18.14
N VAL A 171 9.55 5.49 -18.23
CA VAL A 171 8.59 4.39 -18.06
C VAL A 171 8.48 3.95 -16.59
N ILE A 172 9.25 4.56 -15.68
CA ILE A 172 9.29 4.17 -14.27
C ILE A 172 8.10 4.75 -13.51
N PHE A 173 7.32 3.86 -12.92
CA PHE A 173 6.30 4.21 -11.95
C PHE A 173 6.93 4.55 -10.60
N PHE A 174 7.12 5.84 -10.32
CA PHE A 174 7.59 6.29 -9.02
C PHE A 174 6.50 6.14 -7.94
N ARG A 175 6.59 5.08 -7.14
CA ARG A 175 5.84 4.96 -5.89
C ARG A 175 6.66 5.55 -4.74
N ARG A 176 6.23 6.68 -4.18
CA ARG A 176 6.89 7.27 -3.00
C ARG A 176 6.64 6.35 -1.79
N LYS A 177 7.62 6.16 -0.91
CA LYS A 177 7.44 5.36 0.33
C LYS A 177 6.47 6.02 1.33
N LEU A 178 6.26 7.33 1.20
CA LEU A 178 5.15 8.07 1.82
C LEU A 178 3.82 7.98 1.02
N ALA A 179 3.81 7.25 -0.09
CA ALA A 179 2.61 6.81 -0.82
C ALA A 179 2.40 5.29 -0.63
N ILE A 180 2.77 4.80 0.55
CA ILE A 180 2.02 3.74 1.24
C ILE A 180 0.75 4.36 1.87
N HIS A 181 0.59 5.69 1.81
CA HIS A 181 -0.55 6.44 2.34
C HIS A 181 -1.67 6.54 1.30
N ASP A 182 -2.78 5.90 1.68
CA ASP A 182 -4.14 5.96 1.14
C ASP A 182 -4.31 6.72 -0.18
N TRP A 183 -4.37 5.99 -1.29
CA TRP A 183 -4.65 6.54 -2.62
C TRP A 183 -5.91 7.43 -2.62
N THR A 184 -6.87 7.09 -1.76
CA THR A 184 -8.08 7.86 -1.52
C THR A 184 -7.79 9.29 -1.02
N GLU A 185 -6.82 9.47 -0.12
CA GLU A 185 -6.42 10.78 0.39
C GLU A 185 -5.91 11.65 -0.76
N ILE A 186 -5.00 11.11 -1.58
CA ILE A 186 -4.39 11.84 -2.70
C ILE A 186 -5.43 12.20 -3.77
N GLU A 187 -6.32 11.27 -4.12
CA GLU A 187 -7.37 11.51 -5.10
C GLU A 187 -8.39 12.55 -4.61
N CYS A 188 -8.73 12.52 -3.32
CA CYS A 188 -9.69 13.44 -2.73
C CYS A 188 -9.10 14.84 -2.49
N GLU A 189 -7.81 14.96 -2.18
CA GLU A 189 -7.13 16.27 -2.08
C GLU A 189 -7.01 16.96 -3.43
N ARG A 190 -6.82 16.19 -4.51
CA ARG A 190 -6.71 16.74 -5.87
C ARG A 190 -8.06 17.05 -6.52
N ASN A 191 -9.12 16.37 -6.10
CA ASN A 191 -10.44 16.48 -6.71
C ASN A 191 -11.57 16.49 -5.67
N SER A 192 -12.26 17.62 -5.57
CA SER A 192 -13.38 17.81 -4.65
C SER A 192 -14.57 16.90 -4.94
N GLU A 193 -14.79 16.45 -6.18
CA GLU A 193 -15.84 15.47 -6.51
C GLU A 193 -15.49 14.06 -6.01
N ASN A 194 -14.20 13.72 -5.96
CA ASN A 194 -13.74 12.47 -5.35
C ASN A 194 -13.94 12.51 -3.84
N LEU A 195 -13.56 13.61 -3.18
CA LEU A 195 -13.82 13.82 -1.75
C LEU A 195 -15.31 13.74 -1.43
N LYS A 196 -16.16 14.37 -2.24
CA LYS A 196 -17.62 14.33 -2.10
C LYS A 196 -18.19 12.92 -2.24
N SER A 197 -17.71 12.15 -3.20
CA SER A 197 -18.13 10.76 -3.42
C SER A 197 -17.70 9.86 -2.26
N TYR A 198 -16.46 10.04 -1.80
CA TYR A 198 -15.91 9.35 -0.64
C TYR A 198 -16.72 9.61 0.64
N LEU A 199 -16.99 10.89 0.96
CA LEU A 199 -17.74 11.25 2.18
C LEU A 199 -19.17 10.68 2.17
N ARG A 200 -19.84 10.65 1.01
CA ARG A 200 -21.17 10.02 0.87
C ARG A 200 -21.15 8.52 1.08
N ALA A 201 -20.13 7.85 0.55
CA ALA A 201 -20.00 6.41 0.69
C ALA A 201 -19.67 6.00 2.12
N LYS A 202 -18.86 6.80 2.84
CA LYS A 202 -18.38 6.47 4.18
C LYS A 202 -19.34 6.88 5.31
N PHE A 203 -20.09 7.97 5.15
CA PHE A 203 -20.92 8.55 6.21
C PHE A 203 -22.40 8.59 5.80
N GLU A 204 -23.07 7.44 5.88
CA GLU A 204 -24.43 7.23 5.35
C GLU A 204 -25.52 8.15 5.94
N THR A 205 -25.34 8.67 7.15
CA THR A 205 -26.32 9.57 7.79
C THR A 205 -26.14 11.04 7.42
N LEU A 206 -25.07 11.38 6.69
CA LEU A 206 -24.88 12.71 6.10
C LEU A 206 -25.60 12.77 4.75
N ASN A 207 -26.53 13.71 4.62
CA ASN A 207 -27.31 13.87 3.40
C ASN A 207 -26.53 14.67 2.32
N TYR A 208 -27.12 14.80 1.13
CA TYR A 208 -26.52 15.51 0.00
C TYR A 208 -26.05 16.93 0.34
N PHE A 209 -26.85 17.68 1.10
CA PHE A 209 -26.57 19.07 1.47
C PHE A 209 -25.47 19.15 2.53
N ASP A 210 -25.44 18.23 3.49
CA ASP A 210 -24.40 18.14 4.52
C ASP A 210 -23.02 17.98 3.89
N VAL A 211 -22.88 16.99 2.99
CA VAL A 211 -21.61 16.72 2.31
C VAL A 211 -21.19 17.93 1.47
N ASN A 212 -22.12 18.55 0.74
CA ASN A 212 -21.77 19.73 -0.06
C ASN A 212 -21.32 20.93 0.79
N ASN A 213 -21.91 21.13 1.97
CA ASN A 213 -21.48 22.17 2.89
C ASN A 213 -20.07 21.90 3.44
N ILE A 214 -19.75 20.63 3.76
CA ILE A 214 -18.39 20.21 4.17
C ILE A 214 -17.39 20.50 3.05
N ILE A 215 -17.68 20.05 1.82
CA ILE A 215 -16.81 20.27 0.65
C ILE A 215 -16.60 21.76 0.39
N ARG A 216 -17.68 22.55 0.41
CA ARG A 216 -17.61 24.00 0.18
C ARG A 216 -16.71 24.68 1.21
N LEU A 217 -16.84 24.34 2.49
CA LEU A 217 -16.02 24.91 3.55
C LEU A 217 -14.56 24.47 3.44
N ALA A 218 -14.32 23.18 3.15
CA ALA A 218 -12.99 22.62 2.96
C ALA A 218 -12.26 23.27 1.78
N VAL A 219 -12.92 23.41 0.62
CA VAL A 219 -12.35 24.07 -0.56
C VAL A 219 -12.09 25.55 -0.30
N LYS A 220 -13.04 26.26 0.31
CA LYS A 220 -12.91 27.70 0.63
C LYS A 220 -11.68 27.99 1.51
N ASN A 221 -11.37 27.09 2.44
CA ASN A 221 -10.29 27.25 3.41
C ASN A 221 -9.06 26.39 3.09
N GLN A 222 -9.02 25.73 1.93
CA GLN A 222 -7.93 24.83 1.51
C GLN A 222 -7.58 23.78 2.57
N LEU A 223 -8.60 23.20 3.21
CA LEU A 223 -8.41 22.19 4.25
C LEU A 223 -7.98 20.85 3.62
N PRO A 224 -6.99 20.15 4.21
CA PRO A 224 -6.55 18.85 3.70
C PRO A 224 -7.60 17.76 3.91
N PHE A 225 -7.48 16.64 3.19
CA PHE A 225 -8.45 15.54 3.24
C PHE A 225 -8.72 15.04 4.65
N LYS A 226 -7.67 14.89 5.46
CA LYS A 226 -7.77 14.42 6.85
C LYS A 226 -8.67 15.32 7.71
N VAL A 227 -8.68 16.63 7.44
CA VAL A 227 -9.56 17.57 8.13
C VAL A 227 -11.01 17.36 7.67
N ALA A 228 -11.24 17.24 6.36
CA ALA A 228 -12.58 16.99 5.81
C ALA A 228 -13.17 15.64 6.27
N ASP A 229 -12.37 14.57 6.31
CA ASP A 229 -12.77 13.25 6.84
C ASP A 229 -13.10 13.32 8.33
N LYS A 230 -12.28 14.05 9.12
CA LYS A 230 -12.53 14.22 10.56
C LYS A 230 -13.76 15.08 10.83
N MET A 231 -13.98 16.15 10.07
CA MET A 231 -15.19 16.98 10.13
C MET A 231 -16.44 16.11 9.91
N ALA A 232 -16.43 15.33 8.82
CA ALA A 232 -17.54 14.45 8.48
C ALA A 232 -17.78 13.38 9.56
N SER A 233 -16.71 12.82 10.14
CA SER A 233 -16.82 11.88 11.27
C SER A 233 -17.47 12.48 12.51
N LEU A 234 -17.13 13.72 12.89
CA LEU A 234 -17.73 14.41 14.03
C LEU A 234 -19.23 14.67 13.80
N LEU A 235 -19.58 15.17 12.62
CA LEU A 235 -20.97 15.47 12.25
C LEU A 235 -21.83 14.21 12.11
N TYR A 236 -21.24 13.13 11.58
CA TYR A 236 -21.87 11.81 11.48
C TYR A 236 -22.23 11.27 12.86
N LYS A 237 -21.30 11.32 13.82
CA LYS A 237 -21.56 10.91 15.22
C LYS A 237 -22.69 11.73 15.84
N MET A 238 -22.64 13.05 15.69
CA MET A 238 -23.66 13.95 16.23
C MET A 238 -25.06 13.63 15.67
N LYS A 239 -25.18 13.39 14.36
CA LYS A 239 -26.46 12.98 13.76
C LYS A 239 -26.95 11.64 14.28
N ASN A 240 -26.05 10.67 14.43
CA ASN A 240 -26.42 9.36 14.96
C ASN A 240 -26.90 9.45 16.41
N GLU A 241 -26.23 10.22 17.27
CA GLU A 241 -26.68 10.41 18.65
C GLU A 241 -28.05 11.09 18.74
N ARG A 242 -28.28 12.12 17.92
CA ARG A 242 -29.59 12.79 17.86
C ARG A 242 -30.68 11.81 17.43
N ASN A 243 -30.41 10.97 16.44
CA ASN A 243 -31.34 9.92 16.01
C ASN A 243 -31.62 8.90 17.11
N THR A 244 -30.61 8.46 17.85
CA THR A 244 -30.78 7.52 18.98
C THR A 244 -31.61 8.15 20.11
N ARG A 245 -31.34 9.40 20.47
CA ARG A 245 -32.11 10.14 21.50
C ARG A 245 -33.59 10.34 21.12
N ILE A 246 -33.89 10.41 19.82
CA ILE A 246 -35.27 10.49 19.32
C ILE A 246 -35.94 9.11 19.41
N GLN A 247 -35.23 8.03 19.07
CA GLN A 247 -35.77 6.66 19.16
C GLN A 247 -36.04 6.21 20.60
N ASP A 248 -35.26 6.69 21.58
CA ASP A 248 -35.48 6.43 23.01
C ASP A 248 -36.66 7.23 23.59
N LYS A 249 -37.06 8.34 22.97
CA LYS A 249 -38.22 9.17 23.35
C LYS A 249 -39.51 8.68 22.68
N LYS A 250 -39.85 7.41 22.82
CA LYS A 250 -41.15 6.86 22.38
C LYS A 250 -42.28 7.20 23.36
N TYR A 251 -42.83 8.41 23.29
CA TYR A 251 -44.25 8.70 23.50
C TYR A 251 -44.66 9.85 22.56
N PRO A 252 -45.66 9.65 21.68
CA PRO A 252 -45.97 10.61 20.62
C PRO A 252 -46.96 11.66 21.14
N ASP A 253 -46.53 12.92 21.25
CA ASP A 253 -47.46 14.03 21.12
C ASP A 253 -47.57 14.42 19.65
N GLU A 254 -48.79 14.32 19.13
CA GLU A 254 -49.21 14.31 17.73
C GLU A 254 -49.08 15.66 17.00
N GLN A 255 -47.94 16.35 17.09
CA GLN A 255 -47.70 17.58 16.33
C GLN A 255 -46.36 17.65 15.59
N TYR A 256 -45.55 16.59 15.61
CA TYR A 256 -44.29 16.54 14.85
C TYR A 256 -44.43 15.66 13.59
N GLN A 257 -45.41 15.99 12.74
CA GLN A 257 -45.42 15.53 11.36
C GLN A 257 -44.96 16.68 10.45
N GLN A 258 -43.64 16.77 10.25
CA GLN A 258 -43.00 17.04 8.95
C GLN A 258 -41.46 17.08 9.10
N ASP A 259 -40.79 16.13 8.42
CA ASP A 259 -39.39 16.16 7.96
C ASP A 259 -38.21 15.93 8.93
N GLU A 260 -38.39 15.18 10.03
CA GLU A 260 -37.30 14.91 10.99
C GLU A 260 -36.21 13.91 10.54
N TYR A 261 -36.38 13.20 9.41
CA TYR A 261 -35.36 12.29 8.86
C TYR A 261 -34.40 12.95 7.84
N SER A 262 -34.50 14.27 7.63
CA SER A 262 -33.59 14.98 6.72
C SER A 262 -33.25 16.40 7.17
N ILE A 263 -33.14 16.66 8.49
CA ILE A 263 -32.66 17.98 8.93
C ILE A 263 -31.21 18.11 8.48
N THR A 264 -31.03 18.91 7.44
CA THR A 264 -29.72 19.32 6.93
C THR A 264 -29.01 20.08 8.03
N LEU A 265 -27.74 19.73 8.27
CA LEU A 265 -26.89 20.40 9.24
C LEU A 265 -26.80 21.89 8.91
N LYS A 266 -26.91 22.71 9.95
CA LYS A 266 -26.68 24.15 9.83
C LYS A 266 -25.23 24.40 9.48
N LYS A 267 -24.99 25.47 8.72
CA LYS A 267 -23.61 25.89 8.37
C LYS A 267 -22.75 26.14 9.61
N ALA A 268 -23.34 26.62 10.72
CA ALA A 268 -22.66 26.82 12.00
C ALA A 268 -22.13 25.50 12.59
N GLU A 269 -22.86 24.39 12.45
CA GLU A 269 -22.42 23.06 12.90
C GLU A 269 -21.22 22.58 12.08
N VAL A 270 -21.24 22.79 10.77
CA VAL A 270 -20.13 22.44 9.87
C VAL A 270 -18.89 23.29 10.19
N ALA A 271 -19.07 24.58 10.50
CA ALA A 271 -18.01 25.48 10.91
C ALA A 271 -17.39 25.08 12.27
N ALA A 272 -18.21 24.71 13.25
CA ALA A 272 -17.75 24.18 14.54
C ALA A 272 -16.93 22.90 14.37
N ALA A 273 -17.42 21.96 13.55
CA ALA A 273 -16.70 20.73 13.24
C ALA A 273 -15.35 20.99 12.57
N ALA A 274 -15.25 22.01 11.70
CA ALA A 274 -13.99 22.41 11.07
C ALA A 274 -12.96 22.90 12.10
N LYS A 275 -13.37 23.76 13.04
CA LYS A 275 -12.50 24.27 14.11
C LYS A 275 -12.00 23.16 15.03
N LEU A 276 -12.88 22.26 15.44
CA LEU A 276 -12.50 21.11 16.25
C LEU A 276 -11.60 20.13 15.49
N ALA A 277 -11.89 19.83 14.22
CA ALA A 277 -11.06 18.96 13.40
C ALA A 277 -9.65 19.52 13.19
N CYS A 278 -9.53 20.83 12.90
CA CYS A 278 -8.25 21.51 12.79
C CYS A 278 -7.48 21.47 14.11
N ALA A 279 -8.12 21.80 15.24
CA ALA A 279 -7.50 21.76 16.56
C ALA A 279 -7.01 20.35 16.93
N TYR A 280 -7.84 19.32 16.70
CA TYR A 280 -7.51 17.93 16.98
C TYR A 280 -6.32 17.42 16.16
N LEU A 281 -6.20 17.87 14.91
CA LEU A 281 -5.12 17.48 14.01
C LEU A 281 -3.88 18.38 14.11
N GLY A 282 -3.87 19.36 15.04
CA GLY A 282 -2.76 20.29 15.22
C GLY A 282 -2.55 21.25 14.03
N ILE A 283 -3.62 21.53 13.27
CA ILE A 283 -3.58 22.41 12.10
C ILE A 283 -4.06 23.81 12.51
N HIS A 284 -3.16 24.78 12.43
CA HIS A 284 -3.45 26.18 12.77
C HIS A 284 -3.69 26.98 11.49
N ILE A 285 -4.95 27.06 11.05
CA ILE A 285 -5.40 27.86 9.90
C ILE A 285 -6.44 28.88 10.38
N GLU A 286 -6.30 30.13 9.95
CA GLU A 286 -7.31 31.17 10.14
C GLU A 286 -8.45 30.93 9.14
N MET A 287 -9.61 30.53 9.65
CA MET A 287 -10.73 30.10 8.80
C MET A 287 -11.69 31.24 8.46
N ASN A 288 -12.10 31.27 7.19
CA ASN A 288 -13.06 32.20 6.63
C ASN A 288 -14.45 31.55 6.54
N PHE A 289 -15.35 32.00 7.41
CA PHE A 289 -16.76 31.58 7.42
C PHE A 289 -17.62 32.45 6.50
N ASP A 290 -18.83 32.00 6.17
CA ASP A 290 -19.79 32.85 5.45
C ASP A 290 -20.34 33.92 6.42
N ARG A 291 -20.68 35.11 5.88
CA ARG A 291 -21.08 36.29 6.68
C ARG A 291 -22.39 36.11 7.45
N ASP A 292 -23.17 35.10 7.10
CA ASP A 292 -24.45 34.73 7.70
C ASP A 292 -24.32 33.80 8.91
N ILE A 293 -23.10 33.45 9.33
CA ILE A 293 -22.85 32.55 10.46
C ILE A 293 -22.38 33.36 11.68
N SER A 294 -23.11 33.26 12.79
CA SER A 294 -22.73 33.88 14.06
C SER A 294 -21.65 33.08 14.78
N MET A 295 -20.64 33.77 15.33
CA MET A 295 -19.59 33.13 16.15
C MET A 295 -20.16 32.50 17.42
N ASP A 296 -21.23 33.05 17.99
CA ASP A 296 -21.87 32.51 19.20
C ASP A 296 -22.55 31.15 18.91
N GLU A 297 -23.10 30.99 17.70
CA GLU A 297 -23.65 29.70 17.26
C GLU A 297 -22.55 28.66 17.04
N ILE A 298 -21.41 29.06 16.46
CA ILE A 298 -20.26 28.16 16.27
C ILE A 298 -19.77 27.65 17.63
N LEU A 299 -19.56 28.53 18.61
CA LEU A 299 -19.09 28.14 19.95
C LEU A 299 -20.06 27.18 20.65
N LYS A 300 -21.37 27.44 20.54
CA LYS A 300 -22.40 26.54 21.08
C LYS A 300 -22.29 25.13 20.49
N TYR A 301 -22.10 25.01 19.18
CA TYR A 301 -21.98 23.72 18.51
C TYR A 301 -20.61 23.06 18.72
N GLU A 302 -19.54 23.81 18.98
CA GLU A 302 -18.26 23.25 19.41
C GLU A 302 -18.39 22.55 20.77
N GLU A 303 -19.09 23.18 21.71
CA GLU A 303 -19.37 22.58 23.02
C GLU A 303 -20.23 21.32 22.89
N GLU A 304 -21.26 21.34 22.04
CA GLU A 304 -22.08 20.15 21.76
C GLU A 304 -21.24 19.02 21.16
N LEU A 305 -20.41 19.29 20.14
CA LEU A 305 -19.56 18.30 19.47
C LEU A 305 -18.43 17.75 20.33
N THR A 306 -17.99 18.47 21.36
CA THR A 306 -16.94 18.02 22.29
C THR A 306 -17.50 17.08 23.36
N ASN A 307 -18.81 17.14 23.61
CA ASN A 307 -19.51 16.34 24.61
C ASN A 307 -20.15 15.05 24.02
N ILE A 308 -19.73 14.68 22.80
CA ILE A 308 -20.17 13.51 22.00
C ILE A 308 -18.96 12.58 21.80
#